data_AF-Q94IT9-F1
#
_entry.id   AF-Q94IT9-F1
#
_cell.length_a   1.000
_cell.length_b   1.000
_cell.length_c   1.000
_cell.angle_alpha   90.00
_cell.angle_beta   90.00
_cell.angle_gamma   90.00
#
_symmetry.space_group_name_H-M   'P 1'
#
loop_
_entity.id
_entity.type
_entity.pdbx_description
1 polymer ?
#
loop_
_entity_poly.entity_id
_entity_poly.type
_entity_poly.pdbx_seq_one_letter_code
_entity_poly.pdbx_strand_id
1 'polypeptide(L)'
;YPDYYFRITNREHKAELKEKFQRMCDKSMIKKRYMYLTEEILKENPSMCEYMAPSLDARQDMVVVEIPKLGKEAAVKAIKEWGQ
;
A
#
# COMPACT_ATOMS: atom_id res chain seq x y z
N TYR A 1 -11.28 6.05 -1.46
CA TYR A 1 -10.15 5.14 -1.73
C TYR A 1 -9.79 5.11 -3.22
N PRO A 2 -10.74 4.90 -4.16
CA PRO A 2 -10.47 5.03 -5.60
C PRO A 2 -9.89 6.37 -6.04
N ASP A 3 -10.42 7.50 -5.54
CA ASP A 3 -9.90 8.83 -5.87
C ASP A 3 -8.41 8.97 -5.56
N TYR A 4 -8.01 8.53 -4.37
CA TYR A 4 -6.61 8.54 -3.95
C TYR A 4 -5.72 7.74 -4.91
N TYR A 5 -6.08 6.47 -5.20
CA TYR A 5 -5.28 5.62 -6.08
C TYR A 5 -5.18 6.17 -7.51
N PHE A 6 -6.29 6.65 -8.06
CA PHE A 6 -6.29 7.19 -9.42
C PHE A 6 -5.52 8.51 -9.51
N ARG A 7 -5.54 9.32 -8.44
CA ARG A 7 -4.73 10.54 -8.34
C ARG A 7 -3.24 10.26 -8.24
N ILE A 8 -2.83 9.47 -7.26
CA ILE A 8 -1.40 9.22 -7.00
C ILE A 8 -0.73 8.44 -8.13
N THR A 9 -1.50 7.69 -8.93
CA THR A 9 -0.99 6.99 -10.12
C THR A 9 -1.17 7.76 -11.43
N ASN A 10 -1.67 9.01 -11.38
CA ASN A 10 -1.92 9.85 -12.55
C ASN A 10 -2.79 9.14 -13.62
N ARG A 11 -3.95 8.62 -13.20
CA ARG A 11 -4.90 7.84 -14.01
C ARG A 11 -6.32 8.39 -13.98
N GLU A 12 -6.53 9.61 -13.51
CA GLU A 12 -7.87 10.22 -13.39
C GLU A 12 -8.64 10.25 -14.72
N HIS A 13 -7.92 10.33 -15.85
CA HIS A 13 -8.49 10.28 -17.19
C HIS A 13 -9.16 8.92 -17.53
N LYS A 14 -8.91 7.86 -16.77
CA LYS A 14 -9.48 6.51 -16.99
C LYS A 14 -10.78 6.32 -16.20
N ALA A 15 -11.79 7.13 -16.52
CA ALA A 15 -13.05 7.19 -15.78
C ALA A 15 -13.77 5.82 -15.66
N GLU A 16 -13.88 5.06 -16.74
CA GLU A 16 -14.52 3.73 -16.74
C GLU A 16 -13.81 2.74 -15.81
N LEU A 17 -12.47 2.77 -15.81
CA LEU A 17 -11.67 1.91 -14.93
C LEU A 17 -11.85 2.32 -13.46
N LYS A 18 -11.95 3.62 -13.20
CA LYS A 18 -12.21 4.17 -11.86
C LYS A 18 -13.57 3.73 -11.33
N GLU A 19 -14.61 3.77 -12.16
CA GLU A 19 -15.95 3.32 -11.79
C GLU A 19 -15.97 1.81 -11.47
N LYS A 20 -15.29 1.00 -12.30
CA LYS A 20 -15.12 -0.44 -12.02
C LYS A 20 -14.37 -0.66 -10.70
N PHE A 21 -13.31 0.11 -10.43
CA PHE A 21 -12.55 0.02 -9.19
C PHE A 21 -13.35 0.43 -7.95
N GLN A 22 -14.22 1.44 -8.07
CA GLN A 22 -15.16 1.83 -7.02
C GLN A 22 -16.11 0.69 -6.68
N ARG A 23 -16.77 0.09 -7.67
CA ARG A 23 -17.66 -1.06 -7.45
C ARG A 23 -16.96 -2.25 -6.78
N MET A 24 -15.69 -2.50 -7.12
CA MET A 24 -14.90 -3.53 -6.45
C MET A 24 -14.60 -3.17 -4.98
N CYS A 25 -14.26 -1.91 -4.70
CA CYS A 25 -14.02 -1.44 -3.34
C CYS A 25 -15.29 -1.55 -2.48
N ASP A 26 -16.44 -1.12 -3.00
CA ASP A 26 -17.71 -1.12 -2.27
C ASP A 26 -18.16 -2.55 -1.90
N LYS A 27 -17.89 -3.52 -2.79
CA LYS A 27 -18.23 -4.93 -2.58
C LYS A 27 -17.16 -5.73 -1.81
N SER A 28 -16.02 -5.13 -1.49
CA SER A 28 -14.91 -5.83 -0.82
C SER A 28 -15.15 -6.09 0.67
N MET A 29 -16.18 -5.47 1.27
CA MET A 29 -16.46 -5.50 2.72
C MET A 29 -15.30 -4.92 3.58
N ILE A 30 -14.35 -4.21 2.98
CA ILE A 30 -13.22 -3.59 3.67
C ILE A 30 -13.57 -2.16 4.09
N LYS A 31 -13.63 -1.90 5.40
CA LYS A 31 -13.89 -0.55 5.95
C LYS A 31 -12.64 0.33 5.99
N LYS A 32 -11.49 -0.23 6.37
CA LYS A 32 -10.20 0.47 6.50
C LYS A 32 -9.04 -0.46 6.20
N ARG A 33 -7.95 0.10 5.68
CA ARG A 33 -6.65 -0.57 5.54
C ARG A 33 -5.56 0.28 6.19
N TYR A 34 -4.54 -0.40 6.69
CA TYR A 34 -3.31 0.22 7.18
C TYR A 34 -2.22 -0.07 6.16
N MET A 35 -1.50 0.96 5.73
CA MET A 35 -0.47 0.86 4.70
C MET A 35 0.76 1.63 5.14
N TYR A 36 1.93 1.06 4.88
CA TYR A 36 3.21 1.77 5.03
C TYR A 36 3.41 2.81 3.92
N LEU A 37 2.99 2.49 2.70
CA LEU A 37 3.12 3.39 1.54
C LEU A 37 2.25 4.64 1.73
N THR A 38 2.90 5.78 1.96
CA THR A 38 2.27 7.10 2.03
C THR A 38 2.32 7.81 0.68
N GLU A 39 1.64 8.95 0.57
CA GLU A 39 1.68 9.76 -0.66
C GLU A 39 3.10 10.31 -0.93
N GLU A 40 3.83 10.63 0.13
CA GLU A 40 5.21 11.14 0.09
C GLU A 40 6.16 10.07 -0.46
N ILE A 41 6.10 8.84 0.10
CA ILE A 41 6.92 7.70 -0.38
C ILE A 41 6.66 7.44 -1.87
N LEU A 42 5.39 7.49 -2.29
CA LEU A 42 5.02 7.26 -3.69
C LEU A 42 5.47 8.39 -4.62
N LYS A 43 5.50 9.64 -4.16
CA LYS A 43 6.04 10.78 -4.91
C LYS A 43 7.56 10.69 -5.09
N GLU A 44 8.28 10.21 -4.08
CA GLU A 44 9.72 9.96 -4.16
C GLU A 44 10.07 8.75 -5.04
N ASN A 45 9.12 7.82 -5.22
CA ASN A 45 9.29 6.59 -5.99
C ASN A 45 8.27 6.45 -7.13
N PRO A 46 8.27 7.37 -8.12
CA PRO A 46 7.23 7.42 -9.16
C PRO A 46 7.13 6.13 -10.01
N SER A 47 8.24 5.40 -10.19
CA SER A 47 8.23 4.11 -10.89
C SER A 47 7.35 3.05 -10.23
N MET A 48 7.04 3.20 -8.93
CA MET A 48 6.13 2.30 -8.23
C MET A 48 4.66 2.57 -8.53
N CYS A 49 4.34 3.77 -9.02
CA CYS A 49 3.00 4.19 -9.42
C CYS A 49 2.70 3.86 -10.89
N GLU A 50 3.72 3.51 -11.67
CA GLU A 50 3.59 3.10 -13.06
C GLU A 50 3.26 1.60 -13.19
N TYR A 51 2.52 1.23 -14.23
CA TYR A 51 1.95 -0.11 -14.35
C TYR A 51 3.00 -1.21 -14.57
N MET A 52 4.08 -0.91 -15.31
CA MET A 52 5.11 -1.88 -15.71
C MET A 52 6.53 -1.30 -15.65
N ALA A 53 6.73 -0.19 -14.93
CA ALA A 53 8.06 0.36 -14.79
C ALA A 53 8.91 -0.49 -13.83
N PRO A 54 10.22 -0.63 -14.08
CA PRO A 54 11.12 -1.30 -13.16
C PRO A 54 11.12 -0.54 -11.82
N SER A 55 10.72 -1.23 -10.77
CA SER A 55 10.63 -0.68 -9.41
C SER A 55 11.03 -1.70 -8.33
N LEU A 56 11.78 -2.75 -8.72
CA LEU A 56 12.14 -3.84 -7.82
C LEU A 56 13.03 -3.35 -6.68
N ASP A 57 14.11 -2.65 -6.99
CA ASP A 57 15.10 -2.24 -5.99
C ASP A 57 14.49 -1.30 -4.95
N ALA A 58 13.76 -0.26 -5.38
CA ALA A 58 13.05 0.64 -4.49
C ALA A 58 12.05 -0.09 -3.56
N ARG A 59 11.34 -1.10 -4.09
CA ARG A 59 10.43 -1.94 -3.28
C ARG A 59 11.22 -2.80 -2.30
N GLN A 60 12.33 -3.38 -2.72
CA GLN A 60 13.19 -4.24 -1.89
C GLN A 60 13.78 -3.44 -0.73
N ASP A 61 14.36 -2.27 -1.00
CA ASP A 61 14.97 -1.39 0.00
C ASP A 61 13.98 -1.02 1.12
N MET A 62 12.69 -0.87 0.79
CA MET A 62 11.64 -0.65 1.79
C MET A 62 11.28 -1.94 2.55
N VAL A 63 10.95 -3.03 1.85
CA VAL A 63 10.37 -4.21 2.51
C VAL A 63 11.38 -4.97 3.37
N VAL A 64 12.66 -4.99 2.99
CA VAL A 64 13.72 -5.64 3.79
C VAL A 64 13.89 -5.00 5.16
N VAL A 65 13.58 -3.71 5.31
CA VAL A 65 13.67 -2.99 6.58
C VAL A 65 12.34 -3.02 7.34
N GLU A 66 11.22 -2.81 6.66
CA GLU A 66 9.93 -2.58 7.33
C GLU A 66 9.18 -3.88 7.70
N ILE A 67 9.35 -4.97 6.94
CA ILE A 67 8.74 -6.26 7.29
C ILE A 67 9.28 -6.80 8.63
N PRO A 68 10.60 -6.84 8.88
CA PRO A 68 11.12 -7.28 10.17
C PRO A 68 10.67 -6.39 11.34
N LYS A 69 10.53 -5.07 11.14
CA LYS A 69 10.02 -4.16 12.18
C LYS A 69 8.58 -4.50 12.55
N LEU A 70 7.70 -4.64 11.56
CA LEU A 70 6.30 -5.02 11.79
C LEU A 70 6.18 -6.38 12.47
N GLY A 71 6.99 -7.37 12.03
CA GLY A 71 7.05 -8.69 12.64
C GLY A 71 7.52 -8.64 14.10
N LYS A 72 8.56 -7.85 14.40
CA LYS A 72 9.06 -7.64 15.75
C LYS A 72 7.99 -7.03 16.65
N GLU A 73 7.29 -6.00 16.20
CA GLU A 73 6.22 -5.36 16.99
C GLU A 73 5.09 -6.34 17.35
N ALA A 74 4.69 -7.18 16.39
CA ALA A 74 3.69 -8.22 16.63
C ALA A 74 4.22 -9.29 17.61
N ALA A 75 5.46 -9.77 17.39
CA ALA A 75 6.08 -10.80 18.23
C ALA A 75 6.25 -10.34 19.69
N VAL A 76 6.70 -9.11 19.92
CA VAL A 76 6.86 -8.55 21.27
C VAL A 76 5.52 -8.49 22.02
N LYS A 77 4.43 -8.11 21.34
CA LYS A 77 3.09 -8.10 21.95
C LYS A 77 2.62 -9.50 22.30
N ALA A 78 2.82 -10.47 21.40
CA ALA A 78 2.44 -11.85 21.63
C ALA A 78 3.24 -12.51 22.76
N ILE A 79 4.56 -12.29 22.83
CA ILE A 79 5.42 -12.80 23.91
C ILE A 79 4.99 -12.21 25.26
N LYS A 80 4.70 -10.91 25.30
CA LYS A 80 4.19 -10.24 26.51
C LYS A 80 2.86 -10.83 26.98
N GLU A 81 1.93 -11.12 26.07
CA GLU A 81 0.66 -11.77 26.38
C GLU A 81 0.85 -13.21 26.86
N TRP A 82 1.81 -13.93 26.27
CA TRP A 82 2.18 -15.27 26.71
C TRP A 82 2.75 -15.30 28.14
N GLY A 83 3.35 -14.20 28.59
CA GLY A 83 3.89 -14.06 29.95
C GLY A 83 5.33 -14.59 30.08
N GLN A 84 6.11 -14.51 29.01
CA GLN A 84 7.56 -14.73 29.01
C GLN A 84 8.32 -13.41 29.01
#